data_AF-A0A0S8B0L1-F1
#
_entry.id   AF-A0A0S8B0L1-F1
#
_cell.length_a   1.000
_cell.length_b   1.000
_cell.length_c   1.000
_cell.angle_alpha   90.00
_cell.angle_beta   90.00
_cell.angle_gamma   90.00
#
_symmetry.space_group_name_H-M   'P 1'
#
loop_
_entity.id
_entity.type
_entity.pdbx_description
1 polymer ?
#
loop_
_entity_poly.entity_id
_entity_poly.type
_entity_poly.pdbx_seq_one_letter_code
_entity_poly.pdbx_strand_id
1 'polypeptide(L)'
;MSITHHPQGVTTEGGLQVVYDLAQEVAHFGAAQVAGAALRWALEEQASANALLSVELALDRSTRWLLRCDRVDFPPGAIAYRHSHPGPGIRCLLFGAIEIETEGRTTAYGPLGAWFESGPEPVRAVASSKAATAFVRVMLLPREWRGKRTVRYLDAADAEKPRLQQAKVYFDVDVNLGLER
;
A
#
# COMPACT_ATOMS: atom_id res chain seq x y z
N MET A 1 7.15 5.69 8.17
CA MET A 1 7.08 5.25 6.75
C MET A 1 6.67 6.43 5.91
N SER A 2 7.38 6.67 4.81
CA SER A 2 7.12 7.76 3.85
C SER A 2 6.92 7.20 2.45
N ILE A 3 6.28 7.98 1.57
CA ILE A 3 6.26 7.75 0.12
C ILE A 3 6.67 9.02 -0.62
N THR A 4 7.56 8.89 -1.60
CA THR A 4 8.01 9.98 -2.49
C THR A 4 7.76 9.60 -3.96
N HIS A 5 7.50 10.61 -4.80
CA HIS A 5 7.44 10.45 -6.25
C HIS A 5 8.71 10.99 -6.90
N HIS A 6 9.29 10.18 -7.77
CA HIS A 6 10.55 10.43 -8.47
C HIS A 6 10.29 10.46 -9.98
N PRO A 7 9.90 11.61 -10.57
CA PRO A 7 9.48 11.67 -11.98
C PRO A 7 10.62 11.39 -12.98
N GLN A 8 11.88 11.45 -12.54
CA GLN A 8 13.09 11.34 -13.39
C GLN A 8 13.97 10.15 -13.00
N GLY A 9 13.42 9.17 -12.28
CA GLY A 9 14.18 8.03 -11.78
C GLY A 9 14.65 8.18 -10.34
N VAL A 10 15.05 7.04 -9.79
CA VAL A 10 15.57 6.91 -8.43
C VAL A 10 16.58 5.78 -8.36
N THR A 11 17.64 6.03 -7.60
CA THR A 11 18.64 5.04 -7.22
C THR A 11 18.57 4.83 -5.71
N THR A 12 18.58 3.58 -5.29
CA THR A 12 18.64 3.19 -3.88
C THR A 12 19.79 2.21 -3.66
N GLU A 13 20.51 2.36 -2.56
CA GLU A 13 21.71 1.55 -2.27
C GLU A 13 21.46 0.38 -1.30
N GLY A 14 20.26 0.26 -0.70
CA GLY A 14 19.94 -0.77 0.29
C GLY A 14 18.78 -0.38 1.21
N GLY A 15 18.72 -0.90 2.44
CA GLY A 15 17.75 -0.45 3.46
C GLY A 15 16.30 -0.93 3.27
N LEU A 16 15.41 -0.48 4.18
CA LEU A 16 14.00 -0.87 4.22
C LEU A 16 13.16 0.03 3.30
N GLN A 17 13.39 -0.11 2.00
CA GLN A 17 12.70 0.69 0.99
C GLN A 17 12.19 -0.16 -0.18
N VAL A 18 11.11 0.33 -0.78
CA VAL A 18 10.49 -0.24 -1.96
C VAL A 18 10.48 0.81 -3.06
N VAL A 19 10.89 0.43 -4.26
CA VAL A 19 10.78 1.26 -5.46
C VAL A 19 9.82 0.58 -6.43
N TYR A 20 8.78 1.28 -6.86
CA TYR A 20 7.85 0.85 -7.90
C TYR A 20 8.11 1.66 -9.17
N ASP A 21 8.52 0.98 -10.24
CA ASP A 21 8.68 1.56 -11.58
C ASP A 21 7.28 1.74 -12.22
N LEU A 22 6.90 2.99 -12.46
CA LEU A 22 5.57 3.32 -13.00
C LEU A 22 5.41 2.90 -14.46
N ALA A 23 6.50 2.84 -15.22
CA ALA A 23 6.46 2.51 -16.65
C ALA A 23 6.49 1.00 -16.88
N GLN A 24 7.32 0.28 -16.12
CA GLN A 24 7.50 -1.17 -16.26
C GLN A 24 6.54 -1.99 -15.37
N GLU A 25 5.85 -1.35 -14.42
CA GLU A 25 4.96 -2.00 -13.46
C GLU A 25 5.64 -3.14 -12.69
N VAL A 26 6.88 -2.87 -12.26
CA VAL A 26 7.69 -3.77 -11.43
C VAL A 26 8.05 -3.08 -10.11
N ALA A 27 8.25 -3.89 -9.07
CA ALA A 27 8.66 -3.42 -7.76
C ALA A 27 10.01 -4.04 -7.37
N HIS A 28 10.82 -3.26 -6.67
CA HIS A 28 12.12 -3.64 -6.13
C HIS A 28 12.15 -3.39 -4.63
N PHE A 29 12.90 -4.21 -3.89
CA PHE A 29 13.16 -4.02 -2.46
C PHE A 29 14.65 -3.77 -2.23
N GLY A 30 14.98 -2.80 -1.38
CA GLY A 30 16.35 -2.44 -1.04
C GLY A 30 17.05 -1.67 -2.16
N ALA A 31 18.14 -2.23 -2.69
CA ALA A 31 18.91 -1.60 -3.76
C ALA A 31 18.20 -1.71 -5.12
N ALA A 32 18.07 -0.60 -5.82
CA ALA A 32 17.37 -0.51 -7.10
C ALA A 32 17.87 0.68 -7.92
N GLN A 33 17.75 0.56 -9.25
CA GLN A 33 17.96 1.65 -10.19
C GLN A 33 16.77 1.67 -11.14
N VAL A 34 15.96 2.73 -11.04
CA VAL A 34 14.86 3.00 -11.98
C VAL A 34 15.19 4.29 -12.70
N ALA A 35 15.26 4.26 -14.04
CA ALA A 35 15.58 5.44 -14.84
C ALA A 35 14.35 6.32 -15.11
N GLY A 36 13.15 5.74 -15.12
CA GLY A 36 11.88 6.42 -15.38
C GLY A 36 11.16 6.87 -14.12
N ALA A 37 9.94 7.38 -14.27
CA ALA A 37 9.12 7.81 -13.14
C ALA A 37 8.89 6.64 -12.16
N ALA A 38 9.11 6.88 -10.87
CA ALA A 38 9.00 5.85 -9.83
C ALA A 38 8.32 6.37 -8.56
N LEU A 39 7.70 5.47 -7.81
CA LEU A 39 7.28 5.71 -6.43
C LEU A 39 8.23 4.99 -5.49
N ARG A 40 8.65 5.66 -4.41
CA ARG A 40 9.52 5.07 -3.40
C ARG A 40 8.84 5.12 -2.04
N TRP A 41 8.70 3.96 -1.39
CA TRP A 41 8.37 3.87 0.03
C TRP A 41 9.64 3.66 0.83
N ALA A 42 9.78 4.37 1.95
CA ALA A 42 10.90 4.19 2.87
C ALA A 42 10.41 4.03 4.31
N LEU A 43 11.00 3.07 5.02
CA LEU A 43 10.89 2.96 6.47
C LEU A 43 12.19 3.50 7.08
N GLU A 44 12.14 4.77 7.46
CA GLU A 44 13.26 5.59 7.94
C GLU A 44 12.82 6.42 9.16
N GLU A 45 13.77 6.84 10.00
CA GLU A 45 13.49 7.66 11.19
C GLU A 45 13.03 9.06 10.82
N GLN A 46 13.66 9.67 9.82
CA GLN A 46 13.30 10.99 9.31
C GLN A 46 12.81 10.86 7.89
N ALA A 47 11.56 11.24 7.66
CA ALA A 47 10.97 11.23 6.33
C ALA A 47 11.59 12.31 5.43
N SER A 48 11.70 12.00 4.15
CA SER A 48 12.08 12.99 3.14
C SER A 48 11.14 14.21 3.13
N ALA A 49 11.72 15.41 3.00
CA ALA A 49 10.97 16.67 2.96
C ALA A 49 9.98 16.78 1.77
N ASN A 50 10.18 15.97 0.72
CA ASN A 50 9.32 15.91 -0.46
C ASN A 50 8.35 14.71 -0.45
N ALA A 51 8.09 14.11 0.71
CA ALA A 51 7.14 13.01 0.83
C ALA A 51 5.73 13.47 0.42
N LEU A 52 5.07 12.68 -0.43
CA LEU A 52 3.64 12.83 -0.70
C LEU A 52 2.82 12.56 0.57
N LEU A 53 3.30 11.61 1.38
CA LEU A 53 2.76 11.28 2.68
C LEU A 53 3.87 10.70 3.56
N SER A 54 3.87 11.08 4.84
CA SER A 54 4.71 10.48 5.87
C SER A 54 3.87 10.18 7.10
N VAL A 55 4.05 8.99 7.66
CA VAL A 55 3.32 8.51 8.83
C VAL A 55 4.28 7.83 9.80
N GLU A 56 4.22 8.21 11.07
CA GLU A 56 4.89 7.50 12.15
C GLU A 56 4.16 6.19 12.44
N LEU A 57 4.90 5.09 12.54
CA LEU A 57 4.31 3.77 12.77
C LEU A 57 4.62 3.30 14.19
N ALA A 58 3.57 3.11 14.98
CA ALA A 58 3.66 2.41 16.26
C ALA A 58 3.65 0.89 16.02
N LEU A 59 4.84 0.29 15.94
CA LEU A 59 5.01 -1.13 15.67
C LEU A 59 5.35 -1.89 16.96
N ASP A 60 4.70 -3.02 17.18
CA ASP A 60 5.04 -3.92 18.27
C ASP A 60 6.41 -4.58 18.00
N ARG A 61 7.34 -4.38 18.94
CA ARG A 61 8.71 -4.93 18.91
C ARG A 61 8.75 -6.45 19.05
N SER A 62 7.73 -7.04 19.67
CA SER A 62 7.65 -8.50 19.85
C SER A 62 7.21 -9.21 18.57
N THR A 63 6.55 -8.48 17.67
CA THR A 63 6.06 -9.01 16.40
C THR A 63 7.20 -9.17 15.39
N ARG A 64 7.26 -10.34 14.75
CA ARG A 64 8.09 -10.54 13.56
C ARG A 64 7.34 -9.95 12.37
N TRP A 65 7.92 -8.96 11.73
CA TRP A 65 7.29 -8.25 10.61
C TRP A 65 7.79 -8.72 9.26
N LEU A 66 6.93 -8.64 8.26
CA LEU A 66 7.29 -8.64 6.85
C LEU A 66 6.77 -7.37 6.19
N LEU A 67 7.45 -6.96 5.13
CA LEU A 67 7.03 -5.90 4.23
C LEU A 67 6.45 -6.54 2.96
N ARG A 68 5.23 -6.14 2.58
CA ARG A 68 4.59 -6.55 1.34
C ARG A 68 4.43 -5.36 0.40
N CYS A 69 4.80 -5.55 -0.87
CA CYS A 69 4.40 -4.67 -1.95
C CYS A 69 3.37 -5.40 -2.83
N ASP A 70 2.20 -4.80 -3.03
CA ASP A 70 1.19 -5.31 -3.96
C ASP A 70 0.49 -4.16 -4.72
N ARG A 71 -0.04 -4.49 -5.89
CA ARG A 71 -0.93 -3.63 -6.68
C ARG A 71 -2.34 -4.20 -6.63
N VAL A 72 -3.33 -3.32 -6.57
CA VAL A 72 -4.75 -3.70 -6.64
C VAL A 72 -5.41 -2.94 -7.79
N ASP A 73 -6.04 -3.71 -8.68
CA ASP A 73 -6.76 -3.22 -9.85
C ASP A 73 -8.27 -3.38 -9.64
N PHE A 74 -9.01 -2.34 -10.03
CA PHE A 74 -10.47 -2.26 -9.97
C PHE A 74 -11.02 -2.01 -11.37
N PRO A 75 -11.94 -2.85 -11.88
CA PRO A 75 -12.74 -2.46 -13.04
C PRO A 75 -13.66 -1.27 -12.66
N PRO A 76 -14.17 -0.52 -13.66
CA PRO A 76 -15.07 0.59 -13.40
C PRO A 76 -16.25 0.20 -12.50
N GLY A 77 -16.49 1.00 -11.46
CA GLY A 77 -17.59 0.83 -10.50
C GLY A 77 -17.39 -0.28 -9.48
N ALA A 78 -16.24 -0.96 -9.47
CA ALA A 78 -15.97 -1.98 -8.47
C ALA A 78 -15.86 -1.39 -7.06
N ILE A 79 -16.31 -2.17 -6.08
CA ILE A 79 -16.30 -1.81 -4.67
C ILE A 79 -15.52 -2.87 -3.91
N ALA A 80 -14.52 -2.45 -3.14
CA ALA A 80 -14.01 -3.26 -2.04
C ALA A 80 -14.87 -2.94 -0.80
N TYR A 81 -15.78 -3.86 -0.48
CA TYR A 81 -16.71 -3.76 0.65
C TYR A 81 -15.99 -3.70 1.99
N ARG A 82 -16.73 -3.45 3.08
CA ARG A 82 -16.15 -3.11 4.38
C ARG A 82 -15.23 -4.24 4.88
N HIS A 83 -13.95 -3.91 5.07
CA HIS A 83 -12.94 -4.87 5.48
C HIS A 83 -11.84 -4.22 6.33
N SER A 84 -11.05 -5.03 7.01
CA SER A 84 -9.84 -4.61 7.69
C SER A 84 -8.61 -5.33 7.14
N HIS A 85 -7.43 -4.83 7.54
CA HIS A 85 -6.13 -5.40 7.21
C HIS A 85 -5.37 -5.82 8.46
N PRO A 86 -4.47 -6.82 8.36
CA PRO A 86 -3.71 -7.30 9.51
C PRO A 86 -2.52 -6.42 9.91
N GLY A 87 -2.26 -5.34 9.18
CA GLY A 87 -1.20 -4.41 9.52
C GLY A 87 -1.25 -3.11 8.72
N PRO A 88 -0.45 -2.11 9.13
CA PRO A 88 -0.49 -0.77 8.56
C PRO A 88 0.18 -0.69 7.19
N GLY A 89 -0.13 0.35 6.42
CA GLY A 89 0.66 0.69 5.24
C GLY A 89 0.18 1.92 4.49
N ILE A 90 1.00 2.34 3.53
CA ILE A 90 0.68 3.47 2.64
C ILE A 90 0.29 2.94 1.26
N ARG A 91 -0.77 3.50 0.70
CA ARG A 91 -1.29 3.27 -0.65
C ARG A 91 -1.04 4.51 -1.49
N CYS A 92 -0.92 4.34 -2.80
CA CYS A 92 -0.84 5.44 -3.75
C CYS A 92 -1.57 5.09 -5.03
N LEU A 93 -2.50 5.95 -5.45
CA LEU A 93 -3.26 5.74 -6.67
C LEU A 93 -2.36 5.93 -7.90
N LEU A 94 -2.39 4.97 -8.81
CA LEU A 94 -1.64 5.03 -10.07
C LEU A 94 -2.44 5.78 -11.14
N PHE A 95 -3.71 5.42 -11.31
CA PHE A 95 -4.64 6.04 -12.26
C PHE A 95 -6.09 5.81 -11.81
N GLY A 96 -7.02 6.50 -12.47
CA GLY A 96 -8.44 6.46 -12.14
C GLY A 96 -8.78 7.38 -10.97
N ALA A 97 -9.81 7.01 -10.21
CA ALA A 97 -10.23 7.72 -9.01
C ALA A 97 -10.83 6.73 -8.02
N ILE A 98 -10.63 6.96 -6.72
CA ILE A 98 -11.15 6.11 -5.66
C ILE A 98 -11.67 6.96 -4.49
N GLU A 99 -12.80 6.57 -3.93
CA GLU A 99 -13.31 7.09 -2.67
C GLU A 99 -13.05 6.06 -1.57
N ILE A 100 -12.43 6.52 -0.48
CA ILE A 100 -12.09 5.71 0.68
C ILE A 100 -12.94 6.17 1.85
N GLU A 101 -13.71 5.24 2.41
CA GLU A 101 -14.54 5.43 3.59
C GLU A 101 -13.90 4.72 4.79
N THR A 102 -13.51 5.47 5.80
CA THR A 102 -12.94 4.96 7.05
C THR A 102 -13.27 5.90 8.20
N GLU A 103 -13.51 5.36 9.40
CA GLU A 103 -13.77 6.16 10.61
C GLU A 103 -14.87 7.24 10.44
N GLY A 104 -15.90 6.94 9.63
CA GLY A 104 -17.00 7.86 9.35
C GLY A 104 -16.66 9.03 8.42
N ARG A 105 -15.49 9.01 7.79
CA ARG A 105 -15.05 10.00 6.80
C ARG A 105 -14.90 9.37 5.42
N THR A 106 -15.22 10.15 4.40
CA THR A 106 -15.01 9.78 3.00
C THR A 106 -14.02 10.75 2.36
N THR A 107 -12.95 10.21 1.77
CA THR A 107 -11.95 11.00 1.05
C THR A 107 -11.77 10.48 -0.36
N ALA A 108 -11.83 11.37 -1.35
CA ALA A 108 -11.56 11.06 -2.75
C ALA A 108 -10.08 11.24 -3.08
N TYR A 109 -9.50 10.29 -3.82
CA TYR A 109 -8.12 10.34 -4.30
C TYR A 109 -8.07 10.23 -5.82
N GLY A 110 -7.18 11.02 -6.42
CA GLY A 110 -6.78 10.94 -7.83
C GLY A 110 -5.35 10.41 -7.98
N PRO A 111 -4.81 10.36 -9.21
CA PRO A 111 -3.47 9.85 -9.48
C PRO A 111 -2.40 10.52 -8.61
N LEU A 112 -1.46 9.72 -8.11
CA LEU A 112 -0.44 10.08 -7.10
C LEU A 112 -1.00 10.49 -5.72
N GLY A 113 -2.32 10.44 -5.52
CA GLY A 113 -2.94 10.58 -4.22
C GLY A 113 -2.54 9.42 -3.31
N ALA A 114 -1.80 9.73 -2.25
CA ALA A 114 -1.35 8.76 -1.25
C ALA A 114 -2.24 8.83 -0.01
N TRP A 115 -2.51 7.66 0.59
CA TRP A 115 -3.23 7.57 1.86
C TRP A 115 -2.71 6.44 2.73
N PHE A 116 -3.00 6.55 4.02
CA PHE A 116 -2.59 5.59 5.04
C PHE A 116 -3.80 4.85 5.58
N GLU A 117 -3.61 3.55 5.83
CA GLU A 117 -4.54 2.74 6.60
C GLU A 117 -3.74 2.05 7.72
N SER A 118 -4.22 2.17 8.96
CA SER A 118 -3.57 1.62 10.15
C SER A 118 -3.65 0.08 10.21
N GLY A 119 -4.65 -0.50 9.55
CA GLY A 119 -4.88 -1.93 9.47
C GLY A 119 -6.17 -2.35 10.18
N PRO A 120 -6.26 -2.23 11.52
CA PRO A 120 -7.44 -2.65 12.28
C PRO A 120 -8.71 -1.88 11.92
N GLU A 121 -8.58 -0.60 11.56
CA GLU A 121 -9.73 0.24 11.26
C GLU A 121 -10.44 -0.21 9.97
N PRO A 122 -11.77 -0.40 9.98
CA PRO A 122 -12.48 -0.86 8.81
C PRO A 122 -12.51 0.19 7.70
N VAL A 123 -12.22 -0.26 6.48
CA VAL A 123 -12.22 0.54 5.26
C VAL A 123 -13.20 -0.02 4.23
N ARG A 124 -13.83 0.88 3.48
CA ARG A 124 -14.55 0.58 2.23
C ARG A 124 -13.99 1.45 1.12
N ALA A 125 -13.77 0.87 -0.06
CA ALA A 125 -13.21 1.58 -1.20
C ALA A 125 -14.14 1.47 -2.42
N VAL A 126 -14.45 2.59 -3.04
CA VAL A 126 -15.32 2.69 -4.22
C VAL A 126 -14.51 3.25 -5.39
N ALA A 127 -14.30 2.43 -6.41
CA ALA A 127 -13.62 2.87 -7.62
C ALA A 127 -14.55 3.69 -8.53
N SER A 128 -13.95 4.54 -9.37
CA SER A 128 -14.66 5.31 -10.39
C SER A 128 -15.59 4.44 -11.23
N SER A 129 -16.84 4.86 -11.40
CA SER A 129 -17.79 4.19 -12.30
C SER A 129 -17.46 4.36 -13.79
N LYS A 130 -16.53 5.27 -14.13
CA LYS A 130 -16.23 5.66 -15.52
C LYS A 130 -14.92 5.08 -16.06
N ALA A 131 -13.98 4.73 -15.20
CA ALA A 131 -12.64 4.31 -15.61
C ALA A 131 -12.08 3.24 -14.68
N ALA A 132 -11.22 2.38 -15.23
CA ALA A 132 -10.43 1.46 -14.42
C ALA A 132 -9.59 2.27 -13.41
N THR A 133 -9.37 1.68 -12.25
CA THR A 133 -8.65 2.33 -11.15
C THR A 133 -7.63 1.34 -10.59
N ALA A 134 -6.41 1.81 -10.33
CA ALA A 134 -5.41 0.98 -9.68
C ALA A 134 -4.63 1.78 -8.66
N PHE A 135 -4.24 1.11 -7.59
CA PHE A 135 -3.26 1.63 -6.64
C PHE A 135 -2.19 0.59 -6.37
N VAL A 136 -1.03 1.08 -5.96
CA VAL A 136 0.04 0.27 -5.38
C VAL A 136 0.12 0.58 -3.89
N ARG A 137 0.48 -0.41 -3.09
CA ARG A 137 0.64 -0.23 -1.65
C ARG A 137 1.81 -1.01 -1.09
N VAL A 138 2.36 -0.45 -0.02
CA VAL A 138 3.36 -1.10 0.82
C VAL A 138 2.80 -1.21 2.23
N MET A 139 2.79 -2.44 2.76
CA MET A 139 2.28 -2.75 4.09
C MET A 139 3.35 -3.43 4.94
N LEU A 140 3.31 -3.18 6.24
CA LEU A 140 3.96 -4.01 7.25
C LEU A 140 2.94 -4.96 7.83
N LEU A 141 3.21 -6.26 7.74
CA LEU A 141 2.32 -7.31 8.18
C LEU A 141 3.03 -8.21 9.20
N PRO A 142 2.30 -8.80 10.17
CA PRO A 142 2.85 -9.88 10.96
C PRO A 142 3.29 -11.02 10.03
N ARG A 143 4.45 -11.62 10.30
CA ARG A 143 5.13 -12.59 9.41
C ARG A 143 4.24 -13.79 9.03
N GLU A 144 3.33 -14.16 9.91
CA GLU A 144 2.33 -15.21 9.67
C GLU A 144 1.38 -14.92 8.49
N TRP A 145 1.31 -13.68 7.98
CA TRP A 145 0.52 -13.29 6.81
C TRP A 145 1.25 -13.46 5.48
N ARG A 146 2.48 -14.01 5.49
CA ARG A 146 3.22 -14.31 4.25
C ARG A 146 2.38 -15.18 3.31
N GLY A 147 2.27 -14.75 2.05
CA GLY A 147 1.48 -15.40 1.01
C GLY A 147 -0.04 -15.42 1.23
N LYS A 148 -0.56 -14.92 2.36
CA LYS A 148 -1.99 -14.91 2.68
C LYS A 148 -2.68 -13.66 2.15
N ARG A 149 -3.98 -13.75 1.85
CA ARG A 149 -4.82 -12.57 1.58
C ARG A 149 -4.87 -11.68 2.81
N THR A 150 -4.81 -10.36 2.62
CA THR A 150 -4.79 -9.38 3.73
C THR A 150 -6.13 -8.68 3.94
N VAL A 151 -7.20 -9.17 3.34
CA VAL A 151 -8.55 -8.60 3.44
C VAL A 151 -9.39 -9.49 4.35
N ARG A 152 -9.86 -8.93 5.47
CA ARG A 152 -10.84 -9.58 6.35
C ARG A 152 -12.15 -8.80 6.29
N TYR A 153 -13.18 -9.40 5.71
CA TYR A 153 -14.53 -8.82 5.73
C TYR A 153 -15.12 -8.92 7.13
N LEU A 154 -15.85 -7.88 7.53
CA LEU A 154 -16.47 -7.80 8.85
C LEU A 154 -17.91 -8.29 8.82
N ASP A 155 -18.62 -8.05 7.72
CA ASP A 155 -20.00 -8.45 7.53
C ASP A 155 -20.09 -9.69 6.64
N ALA A 156 -20.83 -10.70 7.07
CA ALA A 156 -21.04 -11.92 6.28
C ALA A 156 -21.68 -11.63 4.92
N ALA A 157 -22.64 -10.68 4.90
CA ALA A 157 -23.29 -10.22 3.68
C ALA A 157 -22.31 -9.58 2.68
N ASP A 158 -21.25 -8.91 3.16
CA ASP A 158 -20.21 -8.36 2.29
C ASP A 158 -19.25 -9.44 1.79
N ALA A 159 -19.03 -10.50 2.58
CA ALA A 159 -18.15 -11.60 2.19
C ALA A 159 -18.69 -12.42 1.00
N GLU A 160 -20.01 -12.45 0.83
CA GLU A 160 -20.74 -13.11 -0.27
C GLU A 160 -20.78 -12.28 -1.57
N LYS A 161 -20.48 -10.97 -1.51
CA LYS A 161 -20.54 -10.11 -2.70
C LYS A 161 -19.40 -10.40 -3.68
N PRO A 162 -19.59 -10.15 -4.98
CA PRO A 162 -18.55 -10.33 -5.99
C PRO A 162 -17.29 -9.52 -5.66
N ARG A 163 -16.14 -10.19 -5.71
CA ARG A 163 -14.82 -9.59 -5.49
C ARG A 163 -14.22 -9.30 -6.86
N LEU A 164 -14.49 -8.10 -7.37
CA LEU A 164 -14.07 -7.71 -8.70
C LEU A 164 -12.65 -7.16 -8.74
N GLN A 165 -12.12 -6.74 -7.59
CA GLN A 165 -10.75 -6.26 -7.47
C GLN A 165 -9.75 -7.41 -7.55
N GLN A 166 -8.64 -7.19 -8.26
CA GLN A 166 -7.57 -8.16 -8.44
C GLN A 166 -6.30 -7.64 -7.78
N ALA A 167 -5.63 -8.50 -7.02
CA ALA A 167 -4.37 -8.15 -6.35
C ALA A 167 -3.20 -8.89 -6.99
N LYS A 168 -2.17 -8.14 -7.39
CA LYS A 168 -0.87 -8.66 -7.82
C LYS A 168 0.15 -8.39 -6.72
N VAL A 169 0.56 -9.44 -6.01
CA VAL A 169 1.64 -9.35 -5.02
C VAL A 169 2.97 -9.41 -5.76
N TYR A 170 3.84 -8.44 -5.52
CA TYR A 170 5.20 -8.43 -6.07
C TYR A 170 6.16 -9.23 -5.20
N PHE A 171 6.13 -8.99 -3.88
CA PHE A 171 6.97 -9.72 -2.93
C PHE A 171 6.46 -9.58 -1.49
N ASP A 172 6.88 -10.54 -0.68
CA ASP A 172 6.95 -10.48 0.78
C ASP A 172 8.41 -10.59 1.21
N VAL A 173 8.88 -9.62 1.99
CA VAL A 173 10.25 -9.63 2.52
C VAL A 173 10.20 -9.57 4.04
N ASP A 174 10.82 -10.52 4.73
CA ASP A 174 11.00 -10.41 6.19
C ASP A 174 11.87 -9.20 6.48
N VAL A 175 11.43 -8.34 7.39
CA VAL A 175 12.19 -7.14 7.78
C VAL A 175 12.66 -7.24 9.22
N ASN A 176 13.93 -6.88 9.43
CA ASN A 176 14.45 -6.62 10.76
C ASN A 176 14.37 -5.11 10.99
N LEU A 177 13.52 -4.70 11.93
CA LEU A 177 13.26 -3.29 12.19
C LEU A 177 14.33 -2.64 13.09
N GLY A 178 15.39 -3.37 13.48
CA GLY A 178 16.43 -2.85 14.37
C GLY A 178 15.91 -2.47 15.76
N LEU A 179 14.68 -2.89 16.09
CA LEU A 179 14.08 -2.70 17.39
C LEU A 179 14.71 -3.73 18.33
N GLU A 180 15.81 -3.35 18.98
CA GLU A 180 16.40 -4.17 20.04
C GLU A 180 15.35 -4.44 21.13
N ARG A 181 15.37 -5.67 21.68
CA ARG A 181 14.46 -6.08 22.76
C ARG A 181 14.88 -5.48 24.09
#